data_AF-A0AAW0GQW2-F1
#
_entry.id   AF-A0AAW0GQW2-F1
#
_cell.length_a   1.000
_cell.length_b   1.000
_cell.length_c   1.000
_cell.angle_alpha   90.00
_cell.angle_beta   90.00
_cell.angle_gamma   90.00
#
_symmetry.space_group_name_H-M   'P 1'
#
loop_
_entity.id
_entity.type
_entity.pdbx_description
1 polymer ?
#
loop_
_entity_poly.entity_id
_entity_poly.type
_entity_poly.pdbx_seq_one_letter_code
_entity_poly.pdbx_strand_id
1 'polypeptide(L)'
;MISTFTRITLSFLLFTVVYAEQHTVRFENHCGSGTPTLIQGANTLSTGQDYTSNGTFSSAIAYLQTGACGFNGENCSLVEMTLGNSHCVGCGSSVDISLIPPHAFNVETSFSFIDGCDGSGATCATKDCKTAFFKFDDNQVQVACQTDNVGLLITFCGSKASSSTQVSAASTAKHVSTAVNSRTPSSTTNAASISHSASSALVTSTPTPPKCNRKHRRSVSDSRRRHHARTGHGGLF
;
A
#
# COMPACT_ATOMS: atom_id res chain seq x y z
N MET A 1 75.48 -7.95 6.86
CA MET A 1 74.50 -7.32 5.96
C MET A 1 73.33 -8.28 5.77
N ILE A 2 72.23 -8.08 6.49
CA ILE A 2 70.99 -8.87 6.31
C ILE A 2 69.86 -7.85 6.20
N SER A 3 69.33 -7.68 4.99
CA SER A 3 68.25 -6.75 4.67
C SER A 3 66.93 -7.52 4.66
N THR A 4 66.15 -7.39 5.73
CA THR A 4 64.81 -7.98 5.84
C THR A 4 63.80 -7.13 5.08
N PHE A 5 63.30 -7.64 3.95
CA PHE A 5 62.19 -7.05 3.22
C PHE A 5 60.86 -7.48 3.86
N THR A 6 60.26 -6.58 4.63
CA THR A 6 58.92 -6.74 5.21
C THR A 6 57.88 -6.67 4.10
N ARG A 7 57.27 -7.81 3.74
CA ARG A 7 56.14 -7.85 2.79
C ARG A 7 54.86 -7.43 3.52
N ILE A 8 54.39 -6.22 3.26
CA ILE A 8 53.06 -5.77 3.67
C ILE A 8 52.05 -6.40 2.70
N THR A 9 51.36 -7.44 3.14
CA THR A 9 50.22 -8.02 2.43
C THR A 9 48.98 -7.20 2.74
N LEU A 10 48.56 -6.36 1.80
CA LEU A 10 47.32 -5.58 1.86
C LEU A 10 46.13 -6.49 1.48
N SER A 11 45.44 -7.01 2.48
CA SER A 11 44.23 -7.81 2.28
C SER A 11 43.05 -6.90 1.95
N PHE A 12 42.62 -6.90 0.68
CA PHE A 12 41.38 -6.25 0.27
C PHE A 12 40.17 -7.07 0.75
N LEU A 13 39.43 -6.54 1.72
CA LEU A 13 38.12 -7.06 2.11
C LEU A 13 37.11 -6.68 1.02
N LEU A 14 36.71 -7.65 0.20
CA LEU A 14 35.60 -7.51 -0.74
C LEU A 14 34.28 -7.62 0.05
N PHE A 15 33.61 -6.49 0.26
CA PHE A 15 32.24 -6.48 0.77
C PHE A 15 31.28 -6.77 -0.38
N THR A 16 30.67 -7.96 -0.39
CA THR A 16 29.55 -8.27 -1.28
C THR A 16 28.29 -7.60 -0.73
N VAL A 17 27.74 -6.62 -1.43
CA VAL A 17 26.46 -6.02 -1.09
C VAL A 17 25.36 -7.02 -1.47
N VAL A 18 24.68 -7.59 -0.48
CA VAL A 18 23.46 -8.39 -0.70
C VAL A 18 22.30 -7.41 -0.79
N TYR A 19 21.66 -7.31 -1.96
CA TYR A 19 20.40 -6.59 -2.11
C TYR A 19 19.28 -7.46 -1.53
N ALA A 20 18.96 -7.22 -0.26
CA ALA A 20 17.80 -7.85 0.37
C ALA A 20 16.51 -7.21 -0.15
N GLU A 21 15.45 -8.00 -0.27
CA GLU A 21 14.11 -7.50 -0.61
C GLU A 21 13.69 -6.40 0.36
N GLN A 22 13.23 -5.26 -0.16
CA GLN A 22 12.79 -4.13 0.64
C GLN A 22 11.64 -3.40 -0.03
N HIS A 23 10.63 -3.00 0.77
CA HIS A 23 9.49 -2.23 0.30
C HIS A 23 9.21 -1.07 1.25
N THR A 24 9.03 0.14 0.71
CA THR A 24 8.74 1.34 1.51
C THR A 24 7.33 1.84 1.23
N VAL A 25 6.55 2.07 2.28
CA VAL A 25 5.25 2.73 2.21
C VAL A 25 5.40 4.15 2.75
N ARG A 26 5.03 5.13 1.93
CA ARG A 26 5.03 6.56 2.26
C ARG A 26 3.61 7.12 2.24
N PHE A 27 3.38 8.14 3.06
CA PHE A 27 2.10 8.83 3.14
C PHE A 27 2.22 10.31 2.78
N GLU A 28 1.24 10.79 2.04
CA GLU A 28 0.96 12.21 1.86
C GLU A 28 -0.46 12.52 2.33
N ASN A 29 -0.62 13.38 3.34
CA ASN A 29 -1.93 13.80 3.83
C ASN A 29 -2.20 15.26 3.49
N HIS A 30 -2.95 15.49 2.41
CA HIS A 30 -3.38 16.82 1.98
C HIS A 30 -4.76 17.21 2.51
N CYS A 31 -5.34 16.43 3.45
CA CYS A 31 -6.66 16.72 4.02
C CYS A 31 -6.62 17.82 5.08
N GLY A 32 -5.43 18.19 5.58
CA GLY A 32 -5.25 19.16 6.68
C GLY A 32 -5.62 18.64 8.07
N SER A 33 -6.07 17.39 8.17
CA SER A 33 -6.40 16.69 9.41
C SER A 33 -6.37 15.17 9.19
N GLY A 34 -6.51 14.41 10.28
CA GLY A 34 -6.46 12.95 10.26
C GLY A 34 -5.03 12.40 10.32
N THR A 35 -4.93 11.13 10.68
CA THR A 35 -3.66 10.43 10.87
C THR A 35 -3.59 9.27 9.88
N PRO A 36 -2.63 9.27 8.92
CA PRO A 36 -2.39 8.09 8.10
C PRO A 36 -2.06 6.92 9.01
N THR A 37 -2.69 5.77 8.80
CA THR A 37 -2.47 4.57 9.62
C THR A 37 -2.12 3.43 8.69
N LEU A 38 -0.98 2.78 8.96
CA LEU A 38 -0.57 1.52 8.33
C LEU A 38 -0.66 0.42 9.38
N ILE A 39 -1.37 -0.66 9.08
CA ILE A 39 -1.43 -1.84 9.96
C ILE A 39 -1.11 -3.12 9.18
N GLN A 40 -0.61 -4.11 9.91
CA GLN A 40 -0.48 -5.48 9.43
C GLN A 40 -0.87 -6.44 10.55
N GLY A 41 -1.91 -7.25 10.30
CA GLY A 41 -2.53 -8.06 11.35
C GLY A 41 -3.02 -7.17 12.51
N ALA A 42 -2.58 -7.47 13.73
CA ALA A 42 -2.97 -6.73 14.94
C ALA A 42 -2.04 -5.55 15.29
N ASN A 43 -1.06 -5.23 14.43
CA ASN A 43 -0.03 -4.24 14.74
C ASN A 43 -0.20 -2.98 13.90
N THR A 44 -0.19 -1.82 14.54
CA THR A 44 0.03 -0.54 13.86
C THR A 44 1.53 -0.37 13.59
N LEU A 45 1.88 -0.29 12.31
CA LEU A 45 3.26 -0.20 11.83
C LEU A 45 3.71 1.24 11.61
N SER A 46 2.79 2.11 11.22
CA SER A 46 3.05 3.54 11.04
C SER A 46 1.79 4.37 11.28
N THR A 47 2.00 5.59 11.78
CA THR A 47 0.99 6.65 11.93
C THR A 47 1.31 7.88 11.07
N GLY A 48 1.98 7.66 9.92
CA GLY A 48 2.28 8.70 8.91
C GLY A 48 3.76 8.89 8.59
N GLN A 49 4.67 8.19 9.27
CA GLN A 49 6.07 8.13 8.87
C GLN A 49 6.28 7.06 7.80
N ASP A 50 7.35 7.17 7.03
CA ASP A 50 7.75 6.12 6.10
C ASP A 50 7.96 4.81 6.87
N TYR A 51 7.35 3.73 6.37
CA TYR A 51 7.55 2.39 6.88
C TYR A 51 8.29 1.56 5.84
N THR A 52 9.33 0.86 6.25
CA THR A 52 10.12 0.01 5.36
C THR A 52 10.13 -1.42 5.88
N SER A 53 9.67 -2.38 5.07
CA SER A 53 9.81 -3.81 5.37
C SER A 53 11.13 -4.33 4.80
N ASN A 54 11.79 -5.22 5.53
CA ASN A 54 12.95 -5.96 5.03
C ASN A 54 12.50 -7.38 4.63
N GLY A 55 11.94 -7.48 3.43
CA GLY A 55 11.30 -8.68 2.89
C GLY A 55 9.86 -8.41 2.43
N THR A 56 9.21 -9.47 1.94
CA THR A 56 7.81 -9.43 1.50
C THR A 56 6.89 -8.83 2.57
N PHE A 57 6.00 -7.94 2.14
CA PHE A 57 5.04 -7.25 2.98
C PHE A 57 3.61 -7.58 2.54
N SER A 58 3.01 -8.60 3.15
CA SER A 58 1.70 -9.13 2.75
C SER A 58 0.57 -8.71 3.68
N SER A 59 -0.63 -8.62 3.10
CA SER A 59 -1.90 -8.42 3.81
C SER A 59 -1.88 -7.22 4.76
N ALA A 60 -1.23 -6.14 4.32
CA ALA A 60 -1.22 -4.89 5.04
C ALA A 60 -2.34 -3.99 4.51
N ILE A 61 -2.84 -3.13 5.39
CA ILE A 61 -3.88 -2.17 5.02
C ILE A 61 -3.50 -0.78 5.52
N ALA A 62 -3.94 0.23 4.78
CA ALA A 62 -3.78 1.62 5.16
C ALA A 62 -5.05 2.42 4.97
N TYR A 63 -5.25 3.42 5.82
CA TYR A 63 -6.38 4.34 5.77
C TYR A 63 -6.04 5.65 6.49
N LEU A 64 -6.84 6.69 6.27
CA LEU A 64 -6.73 7.94 7.03
C LEU A 64 -7.69 7.90 8.23
N GLN A 65 -7.15 7.79 9.43
CA GLN A 65 -7.92 7.85 10.67
C GLN A 65 -8.43 9.26 10.93
N THR A 66 -9.73 9.46 10.81
CA THR A 66 -10.42 10.75 11.05
C THR A 66 -11.24 10.77 12.34
N GLY A 67 -11.16 9.72 13.15
CA GLY A 67 -11.92 9.52 14.40
C GLY A 67 -13.08 8.54 14.26
N ALA A 68 -13.54 8.27 13.04
CA ALA A 68 -14.65 7.34 12.76
C ALA A 68 -14.20 5.97 12.23
N CYS A 69 -12.91 5.82 11.88
CA CYS A 69 -12.42 4.58 11.32
C CYS A 69 -12.25 3.54 12.43
N GLY A 70 -12.74 2.32 12.19
CA GLY A 70 -12.40 1.18 13.04
C GLY A 70 -10.92 0.78 12.90
N PHE A 71 -10.47 -0.16 13.73
CA PHE A 71 -9.06 -0.57 13.74
C PHE A 71 -8.62 -1.13 12.39
N ASN A 72 -9.50 -1.88 11.70
CA ASN A 72 -9.22 -2.44 10.37
C ASN A 72 -9.67 -1.50 9.24
N GLY A 73 -9.87 -0.20 9.54
CA GLY A 73 -10.33 0.79 8.57
C GLY A 73 -11.82 0.69 8.23
N GLU A 74 -12.64 0.07 9.08
CA GLU A 74 -14.09 0.09 8.95
C GLU A 74 -14.59 1.56 8.88
N ASN A 75 -15.59 1.83 8.04
CA ASN A 75 -16.12 3.18 7.74
C ASN A 75 -15.16 4.13 6.99
N CYS A 76 -14.03 3.64 6.48
CA CYS A 76 -13.03 4.46 5.80
C CYS A 76 -12.57 3.84 4.48
N SER A 77 -12.06 4.68 3.56
CA SER A 77 -11.46 4.22 2.32
C SER A 77 -10.21 3.42 2.66
N LEU A 78 -10.19 2.13 2.30
CA LEU A 78 -9.11 1.22 2.64
C LEU A 78 -8.17 1.03 1.44
N VAL A 79 -6.86 1.09 1.66
CA VAL A 79 -5.86 0.63 0.70
C VAL A 79 -5.36 -0.73 1.17
N GLU A 80 -5.61 -1.78 0.40
CA GLU A 80 -5.12 -3.13 0.67
C GLU A 80 -3.85 -3.38 -0.16
N MET A 81 -2.80 -3.92 0.44
CA MET A 81 -1.52 -4.10 -0.25
C MET A 81 -0.83 -5.42 0.09
N THR A 82 -0.19 -5.98 -0.93
CA THR A 82 0.85 -7.00 -0.83
C THR A 82 2.04 -6.54 -1.68
N LEU A 83 3.18 -6.28 -1.05
CA LEU A 83 4.41 -5.89 -1.73
C LEU A 83 5.41 -7.04 -1.67
N GLY A 84 5.92 -7.45 -2.81
CA GLY A 84 6.86 -8.54 -2.94
C GLY A 84 7.60 -8.51 -4.27
N ASN A 85 8.81 -9.07 -4.26
CA ASN A 85 9.58 -9.28 -5.48
C ASN A 85 8.91 -10.32 -6.38
N SER A 86 9.00 -10.13 -7.70
CA SER A 86 8.34 -11.01 -8.65
C SER A 86 9.18 -12.25 -8.94
N HIS A 87 8.62 -13.42 -8.65
CA HIS A 87 9.25 -14.71 -8.98
C HIS A 87 8.53 -15.46 -10.11
N CYS A 88 7.41 -14.91 -10.57
CA CYS A 88 6.61 -15.41 -11.69
C CYS A 88 5.70 -14.30 -12.22
N VAL A 89 5.23 -14.47 -13.46
CA VAL A 89 4.26 -13.54 -14.07
C VAL A 89 3.01 -13.46 -13.19
N GLY A 90 2.72 -12.27 -12.66
CA GLY A 90 1.55 -12.00 -11.82
C GLY A 90 1.79 -12.25 -10.33
N CYS A 91 3.02 -12.56 -9.91
CA CYS A 91 3.36 -12.88 -8.52
C CYS A 91 4.03 -11.74 -7.75
N GLY A 92 4.28 -10.60 -8.42
CA GLY A 92 4.84 -9.41 -7.79
C GLY A 92 3.86 -8.68 -6.88
N SER A 93 4.12 -7.40 -6.67
CA SER A 93 3.32 -6.55 -5.80
C SER A 93 1.91 -6.30 -6.37
N SER A 94 0.91 -6.24 -5.50
CA SER A 94 -0.47 -5.90 -5.84
C SER A 94 -1.09 -4.98 -4.79
N VAL A 95 -1.84 -3.99 -5.25
CA VAL A 95 -2.49 -2.99 -4.40
C VAL A 95 -3.86 -2.65 -4.96
N ASP A 96 -4.82 -2.41 -4.09
CA ASP A 96 -6.14 -1.94 -4.45
C ASP A 96 -6.75 -1.01 -3.40
N ILE A 97 -7.83 -0.32 -3.79
CA ILE A 97 -8.66 0.47 -2.88
C ILE A 97 -9.96 -0.31 -2.68
N SER A 98 -10.40 -0.48 -1.45
CA SER A 98 -11.60 -1.23 -1.10
C SER A 98 -12.62 -0.37 -0.38
N LEU A 99 -13.85 -0.37 -0.92
CA LEU A 99 -15.07 0.20 -0.36
C LEU A 99 -16.14 -0.90 -0.16
N ILE A 100 -15.71 -2.16 -0.04
CA ILE A 100 -16.60 -3.27 0.31
C ILE A 100 -17.02 -3.09 1.77
N PRO A 101 -18.33 -3.07 2.11
CA PRO A 101 -18.77 -2.96 3.49
C PRO A 101 -18.09 -3.99 4.41
N PRO A 102 -17.61 -3.59 5.60
CA PRO A 102 -17.89 -2.33 6.31
C PRO A 102 -16.99 -1.13 5.93
N HIS A 103 -16.13 -1.23 4.92
CA HIS A 103 -15.34 -0.10 4.42
C HIS A 103 -16.22 0.84 3.60
N ALA A 104 -15.95 2.13 3.68
CA ALA A 104 -16.79 3.15 3.06
C ALA A 104 -15.99 4.41 2.78
N PHE A 105 -16.36 5.14 1.74
CA PHE A 105 -15.64 6.36 1.37
C PHE A 105 -15.75 7.42 2.49
N ASN A 106 -14.62 7.89 2.99
CA ASN A 106 -14.54 9.00 3.96
C ASN A 106 -13.76 10.20 3.40
N VAL A 107 -12.61 9.94 2.77
CA VAL A 107 -11.78 10.92 2.08
C VAL A 107 -11.36 10.37 0.72
N GLU A 108 -10.98 11.28 -0.18
CA GLU A 108 -10.26 10.91 -1.39
C GLU A 108 -8.97 10.20 -1.00
N THR A 109 -8.75 9.04 -1.60
CA THR A 109 -7.59 8.19 -1.37
C THR A 109 -7.03 7.75 -2.72
N SER A 110 -5.72 7.83 -2.86
CA SER A 110 -4.99 7.28 -3.99
C SER A 110 -3.74 6.55 -3.53
N PHE A 111 -3.24 5.68 -4.39
CA PHE A 111 -1.91 5.12 -4.26
C PHE A 111 -1.21 5.13 -5.61
N SER A 112 0.12 5.13 -5.59
CA SER A 112 0.97 4.90 -6.76
C SER A 112 2.21 4.14 -6.36
N PHE A 113 2.65 3.19 -7.19
CA PHE A 113 3.96 2.58 -7.03
C PHE A 113 5.07 3.63 -7.21
N ILE A 114 6.14 3.45 -6.44
CA ILE A 114 7.39 4.22 -6.53
C ILE A 114 8.56 3.23 -6.55
N ASP A 115 9.73 3.69 -7.01
CA ASP A 115 10.93 2.85 -7.15
C ASP A 115 10.70 1.63 -8.07
N GLY A 116 9.77 1.77 -9.01
CA GLY A 116 9.37 0.76 -9.99
C GLY A 116 7.88 0.81 -10.31
N CYS A 117 7.52 0.61 -11.57
CA CYS A 117 6.15 0.84 -12.08
C CYS A 117 5.62 2.26 -11.78
N ASP A 118 6.50 3.26 -11.73
CA ASP A 118 6.21 4.61 -11.25
C ASP A 118 4.96 5.21 -11.90
N GLY A 119 4.08 5.78 -11.07
CA GLY A 119 2.82 6.38 -11.49
C GLY A 119 1.69 5.37 -11.78
N SER A 120 1.98 4.07 -11.80
CA SER A 120 0.94 3.03 -11.83
C SER A 120 0.23 3.01 -10.49
N GLY A 121 -1.10 3.12 -10.50
CA GLY A 121 -1.87 3.24 -9.28
C GLY A 121 -3.35 3.46 -9.52
N ALA A 122 -4.08 3.78 -8.46
CA ALA A 122 -5.51 4.06 -8.51
C ALA A 122 -5.85 5.28 -7.65
N THR A 123 -6.93 5.97 -8.01
CA THR A 123 -7.45 7.11 -7.26
C THR A 123 -8.96 7.00 -7.12
N CYS A 124 -9.43 6.92 -5.88
CA CYS A 124 -10.84 6.99 -5.56
C CYS A 124 -11.16 8.35 -4.94
N ALA A 125 -11.64 9.29 -5.77
CA ALA A 125 -11.96 10.66 -5.35
C ALA A 125 -13.39 10.84 -4.85
N THR A 126 -14.27 9.87 -5.08
CA THR A 126 -15.68 9.91 -4.68
C THR A 126 -16.14 8.53 -4.23
N LYS A 127 -17.25 8.48 -3.50
CA LYS A 127 -17.88 7.24 -3.05
C LYS A 127 -18.29 6.27 -4.17
N ASP A 128 -18.40 6.75 -5.41
CA ASP A 128 -18.87 5.97 -6.58
C ASP A 128 -17.75 5.75 -7.63
N CYS A 129 -16.48 5.95 -7.23
CA CYS A 129 -15.30 5.81 -8.09
C CYS A 129 -15.26 4.44 -8.80
N LYS A 130 -14.61 4.35 -9.96
CA LYS A 130 -14.54 3.10 -10.73
C LYS A 130 -13.27 2.29 -10.52
N THR A 131 -12.42 2.76 -9.62
CA THR A 131 -11.08 2.21 -9.36
C THR A 131 -10.98 1.59 -7.96
N ALA A 132 -12.11 1.31 -7.31
CA ALA A 132 -12.16 0.65 -6.02
C ALA A 132 -13.03 -0.61 -6.09
N PHE A 133 -12.75 -1.56 -5.22
CA PHE A 133 -13.59 -2.72 -5.00
C PHE A 133 -14.87 -2.30 -4.27
N PHE A 134 -16.02 -2.64 -4.83
CA PHE A 134 -17.34 -2.57 -4.17
C PHE A 134 -17.91 -3.96 -3.89
N LYS A 135 -17.35 -4.98 -4.55
CA LYS A 135 -17.64 -6.39 -4.39
C LYS A 135 -16.35 -7.19 -4.45
N PHE A 136 -16.32 -8.37 -3.84
CA PHE A 136 -15.14 -9.23 -3.75
C PHE A 136 -14.62 -9.73 -5.11
N ASP A 137 -15.41 -9.60 -6.19
CA ASP A 137 -15.06 -10.03 -7.54
C ASP A 137 -14.64 -8.89 -8.47
N ASP A 138 -14.48 -7.66 -7.96
CA ASP A 138 -14.02 -6.48 -8.73
C ASP A 138 -12.51 -6.51 -9.08
N ASN A 139 -11.97 -7.69 -9.40
CA ASN A 139 -10.54 -7.93 -9.60
C ASN A 139 -9.89 -7.06 -10.70
N GLN A 140 -10.69 -6.46 -11.59
CA GLN A 140 -10.22 -5.52 -12.62
C GLN A 140 -9.66 -4.20 -12.10
N VAL A 141 -9.93 -3.83 -10.84
CA VAL A 141 -9.46 -2.56 -10.26
C VAL A 141 -8.18 -2.70 -9.42
N GLN A 142 -7.70 -3.94 -9.25
CA GLN A 142 -6.42 -4.21 -8.62
C GLN A 142 -5.27 -3.84 -9.56
N VAL A 143 -4.27 -3.14 -9.02
CA VAL A 143 -3.09 -2.71 -9.77
C VAL A 143 -1.92 -3.57 -9.35
N ALA A 144 -1.29 -4.23 -10.32
CA ALA A 144 -0.12 -5.08 -10.09
C ALA A 144 1.16 -4.41 -10.61
N CYS A 145 2.27 -4.68 -9.94
CA CYS A 145 3.61 -4.34 -10.38
C CYS A 145 4.53 -5.55 -10.27
N GLN A 146 5.29 -5.82 -11.34
CA GLN A 146 6.19 -6.97 -11.41
C GLN A 146 7.66 -6.59 -11.18
N THR A 147 7.94 -5.34 -10.83
CA THR A 147 9.29 -4.87 -10.52
C THR A 147 9.64 -5.25 -9.08
N ASP A 148 10.90 -5.60 -8.84
CA ASP A 148 11.41 -5.90 -7.52
C ASP A 148 11.63 -4.61 -6.71
N ASN A 149 11.47 -4.70 -5.39
CA ASN A 149 11.73 -3.66 -4.41
C ASN A 149 10.94 -2.37 -4.63
N VAL A 150 9.72 -2.46 -5.18
CA VAL A 150 8.85 -1.30 -5.30
C VAL A 150 8.37 -0.81 -3.94
N GLY A 151 8.25 0.51 -3.83
CA GLY A 151 7.52 1.16 -2.75
C GLY A 151 6.11 1.55 -3.18
N LEU A 152 5.39 2.14 -2.23
CA LEU A 152 4.03 2.64 -2.40
C LEU A 152 3.92 4.04 -1.81
N LEU A 153 3.50 5.01 -2.61
CA LEU A 153 3.06 6.32 -2.13
C LEU A 153 1.54 6.30 -1.99
N ILE A 154 1.03 6.51 -0.79
CA ILE A 154 -0.40 6.64 -0.51
C ILE A 154 -0.71 8.10 -0.23
N THR A 155 -1.65 8.66 -0.99
CA THR A 155 -2.02 10.07 -0.91
C THR A 155 -3.48 10.22 -0.50
N PHE A 156 -3.74 11.07 0.48
CA PHE A 156 -5.08 11.44 0.92
C PHE A 156 -5.39 12.87 0.50
N CYS A 157 -6.59 13.11 -0.03
CA CYS A 157 -7.04 14.41 -0.52
C CYS A 157 -6.14 15.06 -1.59
N GLY A 158 -5.53 14.27 -2.48
CA GLY A 158 -4.59 14.75 -3.49
C GLY A 158 -5.16 15.84 -4.42
N SER A 159 -6.43 15.76 -4.80
CA SER A 159 -7.08 16.79 -5.63
C SER A 159 -7.27 18.12 -4.90
N LYS A 160 -7.36 18.12 -3.56
CA LYS A 160 -7.47 19.37 -2.76
C LYS A 160 -6.17 20.18 -2.73
N ALA A 161 -5.02 19.53 -2.90
CA ALA A 161 -3.75 20.25 -3.04
C ALA A 161 -3.76 21.15 -4.29
N SER A 162 -4.39 20.68 -5.38
CA SER A 162 -4.50 21.44 -6.64
C SER A 162 -5.66 22.44 -6.66
N SER A 163 -6.68 22.28 -5.80
CA SER A 163 -7.87 23.16 -5.80
C SER A 163 -7.69 24.45 -4.99
N SER A 164 -6.55 24.68 -4.34
CA SER A 164 -6.30 25.90 -3.56
C SER A 164 -5.72 27.07 -4.37
N THR A 165 -5.38 26.87 -5.66
CA THR A 165 -4.96 27.94 -6.58
C THR A 165 -5.71 27.87 -7.90
N GLN A 166 -7.03 28.04 -7.86
CA GLN A 166 -7.75 28.66 -8.97
C GLN A 166 -8.46 29.90 -8.43
N VAL A 167 -7.67 30.96 -8.16
CA VAL A 167 -8.22 32.30 -8.23
C VAL A 167 -8.57 32.52 -9.69
N SER A 168 -9.84 32.31 -10.02
CA SER A 168 -10.42 32.76 -11.27
C SER A 168 -10.06 34.23 -11.47
N ALA A 169 -9.19 34.51 -12.45
CA ALA A 169 -8.96 35.85 -12.95
C ALA A 169 -10.22 36.31 -13.68
N ALA A 170 -11.23 36.71 -12.92
CA ALA A 170 -12.35 37.51 -13.41
C ALA A 170 -11.93 38.98 -13.30
N SER A 171 -11.45 39.51 -14.42
CA SER A 171 -11.25 40.94 -14.65
C SER A 171 -12.60 41.65 -14.68
N THR A 172 -12.97 42.34 -13.60
CA THR A 172 -13.83 43.54 -13.68
C THR A 172 -13.50 44.47 -12.52
N ALA A 173 -13.05 45.65 -12.87
CA ALA A 173 -12.66 46.72 -11.96
C ALA A 173 -13.86 47.45 -11.34
N LYS A 174 -13.57 48.09 -10.19
CA LYS A 174 -14.28 49.17 -9.51
C LYS A 174 -15.60 48.83 -8.80
N HIS A 175 -15.52 48.70 -7.47
CA HIS A 175 -16.16 49.68 -6.60
C HIS A 175 -15.45 49.82 -5.24
N VAL A 176 -15.47 51.05 -4.75
CA VAL A 176 -14.72 51.60 -3.60
C VAL A 176 -15.66 51.76 -2.39
N SER A 177 -15.08 51.61 -1.18
CA SER A 177 -15.57 51.99 0.18
C SER A 177 -16.65 51.08 0.79
N THR A 178 -16.73 50.78 2.10
CA THR A 178 -16.25 51.46 3.32
C THR A 178 -16.32 50.53 4.56
N ALA A 179 -15.39 50.73 5.51
CA ALA A 179 -15.51 50.74 6.98
C ALA A 179 -16.05 49.55 7.84
N VAL A 180 -15.17 49.12 8.77
CA VAL A 180 -15.33 49.01 10.24
C VAL A 180 -16.50 48.18 10.80
N ASN A 181 -16.20 47.05 11.48
CA ASN A 181 -16.41 46.99 12.95
C ASN A 181 -15.72 45.79 13.63
N SER A 182 -15.10 46.11 14.75
CA SER A 182 -14.54 45.26 15.80
C SER A 182 -15.59 44.45 16.57
N ARG A 183 -15.23 43.22 17.01
CA ARG A 183 -15.59 42.63 18.32
C ARG A 183 -14.91 41.27 18.55
N THR A 184 -13.91 41.25 19.43
CA THR A 184 -13.58 40.19 20.40
C THR A 184 -14.61 40.22 21.57
N PRO A 185 -14.55 39.38 22.61
CA PRO A 185 -14.02 38.02 22.80
C PRO A 185 -15.09 37.07 23.42
N SER A 186 -14.80 35.78 23.62
CA SER A 186 -14.81 35.13 24.96
C SER A 186 -14.93 33.60 24.90
N SER A 187 -14.13 33.02 25.80
CA SER A 187 -13.98 31.65 26.27
C SER A 187 -15.24 30.99 26.85
N THR A 188 -15.36 29.67 26.67
CA THR A 188 -15.87 28.80 27.75
C THR A 188 -15.20 27.42 27.69
N THR A 189 -14.49 27.12 28.78
CA THR A 189 -13.99 25.82 29.25
C THR A 189 -15.12 24.82 29.45
N ASN A 190 -14.88 23.53 29.21
CA ASN A 190 -15.31 22.46 30.12
C ASN A 190 -14.50 21.19 29.85
N ALA A 191 -13.56 20.91 30.75
CA ALA A 191 -12.90 19.63 30.90
C ALA A 191 -13.78 18.74 31.78
N ALA A 192 -14.17 17.58 31.28
CA ALA A 192 -14.77 16.52 32.07
C ALA A 192 -13.94 15.25 31.91
N SER A 193 -13.15 14.96 32.94
CA SER A 193 -12.41 13.72 33.16
C SER A 193 -13.38 12.62 33.56
N ILE A 194 -13.46 11.54 32.77
CA ILE A 194 -14.16 10.31 33.14
C ILE A 194 -13.12 9.20 33.30
N SER A 195 -12.95 8.78 34.56
CA SER A 195 -12.16 7.62 34.96
C SER A 195 -12.96 6.35 34.67
N HIS A 196 -12.39 5.40 33.93
CA HIS A 196 -12.93 4.06 33.79
C HIS A 196 -11.93 3.01 34.29
N SER A 197 -12.44 2.20 35.20
CA SER A 197 -11.77 1.13 35.93
C SER A 197 -11.32 0.02 34.99
N ALA A 198 -10.05 -0.36 35.10
CA ALA A 198 -9.49 -1.54 34.48
C ALA A 198 -9.92 -2.80 35.25
N SER A 199 -10.52 -3.76 34.55
CA SER A 199 -10.62 -5.16 34.94
C SER A 199 -10.63 -5.99 33.68
N SER A 200 -9.55 -6.73 33.41
CA SER A 200 -9.58 -7.84 32.47
C SER A 200 -8.48 -8.85 32.81
N ALA A 201 -8.95 -10.09 33.00
CA ALA A 201 -8.19 -11.26 33.37
C ALA A 201 -7.27 -11.71 32.23
N LEU A 202 -6.08 -12.15 32.62
CA LEU A 202 -5.07 -12.77 31.78
C LEU A 202 -5.52 -14.20 31.42
N VAL A 203 -5.87 -14.43 30.15
CA VAL A 203 -6.05 -15.78 29.60
C VAL A 203 -4.91 -16.04 28.62
N THR A 204 -3.91 -16.77 29.09
CA THR A 204 -2.77 -17.25 28.29
C THR A 204 -3.20 -18.52 27.54
N SER A 205 -3.42 -18.42 26.23
CA SER A 205 -3.51 -19.57 25.34
C SER A 205 -2.35 -19.56 24.35
N THR A 206 -1.46 -20.52 24.52
CA THR A 206 -0.36 -20.85 23.60
C THR A 206 -0.90 -21.34 22.25
N PRO A 207 -0.58 -20.71 21.12
CA PRO A 207 -0.90 -21.24 19.80
C PRO A 207 0.11 -22.32 19.39
N THR A 208 -0.40 -23.52 19.16
CA THR A 208 0.32 -24.62 18.51
C THR A 208 0.55 -24.31 17.03
N PRO A 209 1.76 -24.52 16.48
CA PRO A 209 2.05 -24.24 15.08
C PRO A 209 1.31 -25.21 14.15
N PRO A 210 0.75 -24.74 13.02
CA PRO A 210 0.10 -25.61 12.04
C PRO A 210 1.11 -26.51 11.35
N LYS A 211 0.87 -27.82 11.41
CA LYS A 211 1.62 -28.83 10.65
C LYS A 211 1.38 -28.61 9.15
N CYS A 212 2.42 -28.18 8.45
CA CYS A 212 2.43 -28.08 6.99
C CYS A 212 2.32 -29.50 6.40
N ASN A 213 1.13 -29.86 5.93
CA ASN A 213 0.85 -31.19 5.37
C ASN A 213 1.33 -31.24 3.91
N ARG A 214 2.56 -31.72 3.72
CA ARG A 214 3.20 -31.90 2.42
C ARG A 214 2.55 -33.06 1.66
N LYS A 215 1.38 -32.82 1.04
CA LYS A 215 0.75 -33.79 0.13
C LYS A 215 1.39 -33.75 -1.26
N HIS A 216 2.17 -34.79 -1.52
CA HIS A 216 2.41 -35.47 -2.79
C HIS A 216 2.24 -34.68 -4.09
N ARG A 217 3.37 -34.20 -4.62
CA ARG A 217 3.58 -33.95 -6.05
C ARG A 217 3.73 -35.31 -6.75
N ARG A 218 2.65 -35.83 -7.35
CA ARG A 218 2.76 -36.94 -8.32
C ARG A 218 3.23 -36.37 -9.65
N SER A 219 4.42 -36.80 -10.06
CA SER A 219 4.96 -36.68 -11.41
C SER A 219 4.02 -37.40 -12.38
N VAL A 220 3.36 -36.66 -13.26
CA VAL A 220 2.79 -37.21 -14.50
C VAL A 220 3.73 -36.83 -15.62
N SER A 221 4.77 -37.63 -15.73
CA SER A 221 5.53 -37.81 -16.96
C SER A 221 4.85 -38.93 -17.76
N ASP A 222 4.80 -38.73 -19.08
CA ASP A 222 4.64 -39.75 -20.12
C ASP A 222 3.24 -39.99 -20.71
N SER A 223 2.95 -39.30 -21.82
CA SER A 223 2.42 -39.92 -23.05
C SER A 223 2.06 -38.84 -24.08
N ARG A 224 2.97 -38.56 -25.00
CA ARG A 224 2.63 -38.11 -26.36
C ARG A 224 3.80 -38.41 -27.29
N ARG A 225 3.96 -39.70 -27.58
CA ARG A 225 4.78 -40.21 -28.66
C ARG A 225 3.86 -40.75 -29.75
N ARG A 226 4.12 -40.32 -30.98
CA ARG A 226 3.73 -40.92 -32.27
C ARG A 226 2.28 -40.70 -32.73
N HIS A 227 2.12 -39.80 -33.69
CA HIS A 227 1.56 -40.17 -34.99
C HIS A 227 2.21 -39.30 -36.07
N HIS A 228 3.22 -39.87 -36.72
CA HIS A 228 3.72 -39.43 -38.02
C HIS A 228 3.34 -40.50 -39.05
N ALA A 229 2.91 -40.01 -40.21
CA ALA A 229 2.91 -40.62 -41.53
C ALA A 229 1.92 -41.76 -41.83
N ARG A 230 0.95 -41.45 -42.70
CA ARG A 230 0.82 -42.18 -43.96
C ARG A 230 0.26 -41.29 -45.08
N THR A 231 1.17 -40.95 -45.98
CA THR A 231 0.95 -40.49 -47.36
C THR A 231 0.36 -41.60 -48.22
N GLY A 232 -0.45 -41.24 -49.24
CA GLY A 232 -0.58 -42.05 -50.45
C GLY A 232 -1.87 -41.89 -51.26
N HIS A 233 -1.72 -41.31 -52.47
CA HIS A 233 -2.42 -41.58 -53.74
C HIS A 233 -3.94 -41.26 -53.82
N GLY A 234 -4.51 -40.66 -54.86
CA GLY A 234 -4.15 -40.56 -56.28
C GLY A 234 -5.23 -41.27 -57.13
N GLY A 235 -5.86 -40.56 -58.08
CA GLY A 235 -6.76 -41.11 -59.14
C GLY A 235 -8.16 -40.47 -59.14
N LEU A 236 -8.47 -39.57 -60.10
CA LEU A 236 -9.09 -39.86 -61.41
C LEU A 236 -10.52 -40.41 -61.30
N PHE A 237 -11.53 -39.54 -61.43
CA PHE A 237 -12.51 -39.45 -62.52
C PHE A 237 -13.39 -38.21 -62.29
#